data_AF-A0ABD2WUE3-F1
#
_entry.id   AF-A0ABD2WUE3-F1
#
_cell.length_a   1.000
_cell.length_b   1.000
_cell.length_c   1.000
_cell.angle_alpha   90.00
_cell.angle_beta   90.00
_cell.angle_gamma   90.00
#
_symmetry.space_group_name_H-M   'P 1'
#
loop_
_entity.id
_entity.type
_entity.pdbx_description
1 polymer ?
#
loop_
_entity_poly.entity_id
_entity_poly.type
_entity_poly.pdbx_seq_one_letter_code
_entity_poly.pdbx_strand_id
1 'polypeptide(L)'
;MRVYISIKEEEEEEEEEEEEAEEKEEKESMKRELVAAFLQLLLGLHCCYASHHPPPLVYPNGGILKLLIGGTVPIAMPNGRIFVYGHNIQYQFNLPANASLFGETPKLRERRAVTNEEAEGEEEDERGLFYRMVEHELERRGRPSKDCLKRSICESAETPLRDDGLLGEIFHVLLTPDYGDSRQRWQRHREYIEAAEIGRNGLLDCLEAFPDCPPGSGLLDHVSRLLFAQD
;
A
#
# COMPACT_ATOMS: atom_id res chain seq x y z
N MET A 1 10.65 -65.33 5.95
CA MET A 1 9.62 -64.28 6.08
C MET A 1 10.16 -63.04 6.80
N ARG A 2 10.73 -63.14 8.01
CA ARG A 2 11.40 -62.00 8.68
C ARG A 2 12.48 -61.29 7.85
N VAL A 3 13.33 -62.04 7.15
CA VAL A 3 14.42 -61.47 6.32
C VAL A 3 13.90 -60.64 5.13
N TYR A 4 12.77 -61.04 4.53
CA TYR A 4 12.17 -60.30 3.42
C TYR A 4 11.48 -59.00 3.86
N ILE A 5 11.04 -58.93 5.12
CA ILE A 5 10.42 -57.72 5.68
C ILE A 5 11.51 -56.71 6.00
N SER A 6 12.62 -57.14 6.62
CA SER A 6 13.76 -56.24 6.89
C SER A 6 14.40 -55.68 5.63
N ILE A 7 14.54 -56.46 4.55
CA ILE A 7 15.07 -55.94 3.28
C ILE A 7 14.12 -54.91 2.67
N LYS A 8 12.81 -55.08 2.84
CA LYS A 8 11.81 -54.17 2.29
C LYS A 8 11.71 -52.86 3.07
N GLU A 9 11.88 -52.91 4.39
CA GLU A 9 11.97 -51.72 5.25
C GLU A 9 13.25 -50.92 4.93
N GLU A 10 14.37 -51.60 4.62
CA GLU A 10 15.64 -50.97 4.26
C GLU A 10 15.59 -50.32 2.85
N GLU A 11 14.87 -50.91 1.89
CA GLU A 11 14.62 -50.30 0.57
C GLU A 11 13.66 -49.09 0.65
N GLU A 12 12.63 -49.12 1.51
CA GLU A 12 11.72 -47.97 1.71
C GLU A 12 12.41 -46.80 2.43
N GLU A 13 13.32 -47.06 3.38
CA GLU A 13 14.14 -46.02 4.02
C GLU A 13 15.15 -45.37 3.05
N GLU A 14 15.76 -46.15 2.14
CA GLU A 14 16.66 -45.60 1.11
C GLU A 14 15.91 -44.72 0.08
N GLU A 15 14.69 -45.08 -0.32
CA GLU A 15 13.86 -44.25 -1.22
C GLU A 15 13.41 -42.93 -0.54
N GLU A 16 13.06 -42.95 0.76
CA GLU A 16 12.72 -41.74 1.51
C GLU A 16 13.94 -40.80 1.69
N GLU A 17 15.14 -41.33 1.92
CA GLU A 17 16.37 -40.54 2.01
C GLU A 17 16.77 -39.89 0.66
N GLU A 18 16.54 -40.57 -0.47
CA GLU A 18 16.76 -40.01 -1.81
C GLU A 18 15.76 -38.88 -2.13
N GLU A 19 14.47 -39.03 -1.80
CA GLU A 19 13.47 -37.97 -1.98
C GLU A 19 13.75 -36.74 -1.11
N GLU A 20 14.16 -36.91 0.15
CA GLU A 20 14.56 -35.79 1.02
C GLU A 20 15.83 -35.08 0.51
N ALA A 21 16.77 -35.81 -0.10
CA ALA A 21 17.97 -35.24 -0.69
C ALA A 21 17.65 -34.40 -1.95
N GLU A 22 16.78 -34.89 -2.83
CA GLU A 22 16.31 -34.15 -4.01
C GLU A 22 15.55 -32.87 -3.61
N GLU A 23 14.65 -32.93 -2.63
CA GLU A 23 13.90 -31.76 -2.16
C GLU A 23 14.82 -30.70 -1.53
N LYS A 24 15.87 -31.15 -0.83
CA LYS A 24 16.88 -30.25 -0.23
C LYS A 24 17.75 -29.58 -1.28
N GLU A 25 18.10 -30.28 -2.36
CA GLU A 25 18.84 -29.71 -3.49
C GLU A 25 17.99 -28.70 -4.27
N GLU A 26 16.69 -28.97 -4.46
CA GLU A 26 15.74 -28.04 -5.10
C GLU A 26 15.54 -26.78 -4.25
N LYS A 27 15.40 -26.91 -2.92
CA LYS A 27 15.33 -25.77 -1.98
C LYS A 27 16.61 -24.93 -1.99
N GLU A 28 17.79 -25.54 -2.07
CA GLU A 28 19.06 -24.81 -2.16
C GLU A 28 19.23 -24.11 -3.52
N SER A 29 18.76 -24.72 -4.61
CA SER A 29 18.71 -24.09 -5.94
C SER A 29 17.80 -22.85 -5.94
N MET A 30 16.60 -22.98 -5.36
CA MET A 30 15.64 -21.87 -5.24
C MET A 30 16.16 -20.72 -4.37
N LYS A 31 16.87 -21.02 -3.27
CA LYS A 31 17.54 -19.99 -2.45
C LYS A 31 18.60 -19.23 -3.24
N ARG A 32 19.38 -19.92 -4.08
CA ARG A 32 20.42 -19.28 -4.91
C ARG A 32 19.83 -18.33 -5.94
N GLU A 33 18.76 -18.74 -6.62
CA GLU A 33 18.02 -17.88 -7.57
C GLU A 33 17.40 -16.66 -6.85
N LEU A 34 16.84 -16.86 -5.65
CA LEU A 34 16.25 -15.76 -4.87
C LEU A 34 17.30 -14.74 -4.40
N VAL A 35 18.47 -15.22 -3.93
CA VAL A 35 19.59 -14.35 -3.54
C VAL A 35 20.15 -13.62 -4.75
N ALA A 36 20.27 -14.27 -5.91
CA ALA A 36 20.71 -13.63 -7.15
C ALA A 36 19.73 -12.54 -7.61
N ALA A 37 18.42 -12.80 -7.55
CA ALA A 37 17.38 -11.81 -7.85
C ALA A 37 17.43 -10.61 -6.89
N PHE A 38 17.64 -10.86 -5.59
CA PHE A 38 17.76 -9.80 -4.58
C PHE A 38 19.03 -8.96 -4.78
N LEU A 39 20.16 -9.58 -5.11
CA LEU A 39 21.41 -8.89 -5.41
C LEU A 39 21.29 -8.02 -6.68
N GLN A 40 20.62 -8.54 -7.72
CA GLN A 40 20.31 -7.79 -8.94
C GLN A 40 19.40 -6.59 -8.66
N LEU A 41 18.40 -6.73 -7.78
CA LEU A 41 17.51 -5.65 -7.38
C LEU A 41 18.27 -4.54 -6.62
N LEU A 42 19.17 -4.91 -5.71
CA LEU A 42 20.00 -3.98 -4.94
C LEU A 42 21.03 -3.24 -5.80
N LEU A 43 21.61 -3.92 -6.79
CA LEU A 43 22.49 -3.31 -7.79
C LEU A 43 21.72 -2.37 -8.73
N GLY A 44 20.48 -2.71 -9.10
CA GLY A 44 19.58 -1.85 -9.85
C GLY A 44 19.17 -0.59 -9.06
N LEU A 45 18.87 -0.73 -7.77
CA LEU A 45 18.48 0.39 -6.90
C LEU A 45 19.61 1.42 -6.74
N HIS A 46 20.87 0.97 -6.66
CA HIS A 46 22.02 1.88 -6.58
C HIS A 46 22.27 2.65 -7.88
N CYS A 47 21.86 2.12 -9.03
CA CYS A 47 21.97 2.85 -10.30
C CYS A 47 20.88 3.92 -10.46
N CYS A 48 19.72 3.74 -9.82
CA CYS A 48 18.60 4.67 -9.89
C CYS A 48 18.68 5.85 -8.92
N TYR A 49 19.53 5.80 -7.88
CA TYR A 49 19.63 6.88 -6.88
C TYR A 49 20.34 8.15 -7.40
N ALA A 50 20.89 8.10 -8.62
CA ALA A 50 21.47 9.24 -9.32
C ALA A 50 20.59 9.69 -10.50
N SER A 51 19.29 9.84 -10.30
CA SER A 51 18.38 10.34 -11.35
C SER A 51 18.21 11.86 -11.25
N HIS A 52 19.00 12.56 -12.05
CA HIS A 52 18.72 13.91 -12.51
C HIS A 52 17.36 13.87 -13.22
N HIS A 53 16.34 14.60 -12.75
CA HIS A 53 15.03 14.63 -13.42
C HIS A 53 15.20 15.09 -14.88
N PRO A 54 14.97 14.23 -15.89
CA PRO A 54 14.94 14.68 -17.26
C PRO A 54 13.69 15.55 -17.47
N PRO A 55 13.76 16.61 -18.31
CA PRO A 55 12.58 17.42 -18.62
C PRO A 55 11.47 16.54 -19.23
N PRO A 56 10.19 16.88 -18.97
CA PRO A 56 9.05 16.10 -19.46
C PRO A 56 9.08 16.00 -21.00
N LEU A 57 8.92 14.78 -21.52
CA LEU A 57 8.98 14.47 -22.94
C LEU A 57 7.69 14.93 -23.64
N VAL A 58 7.77 15.98 -24.46
CA VAL A 58 6.63 16.53 -25.22
C VAL A 58 6.58 15.88 -26.61
N TYR A 59 5.48 15.22 -26.94
CA TYR A 59 5.29 14.59 -28.24
C TYR A 59 4.64 15.55 -29.23
N PRO A 60 5.28 15.86 -30.38
CA PRO A 60 4.83 16.90 -31.30
C PRO A 60 3.50 16.58 -32.02
N ASN A 61 3.12 15.31 -32.14
CA ASN A 61 1.91 14.86 -32.86
C ASN A 61 0.81 14.33 -31.92
N GLY A 62 0.95 14.53 -30.61
CA GLY A 62 0.12 13.86 -29.60
C GLY A 62 0.40 12.34 -29.53
N GLY A 63 -0.19 11.68 -28.55
CA GLY A 63 -0.08 10.24 -28.32
C GLY A 63 -1.07 9.78 -27.26
N ILE A 64 -1.28 8.48 -27.12
CA ILE A 64 -2.11 7.91 -26.04
C ILE A 64 -1.20 7.08 -25.14
N LEU A 65 -1.01 7.53 -23.91
CA LEU A 65 -0.39 6.73 -22.86
C LEU A 65 -1.48 5.85 -22.25
N LYS A 66 -1.27 4.53 -22.25
CA LYS A 66 -2.19 3.58 -21.61
C LYS A 66 -1.51 2.93 -20.41
N LEU A 67 -2.09 3.10 -19.24
CA LEU A 67 -1.73 2.36 -18.03
C LEU A 67 -2.73 1.22 -17.88
N LEU A 68 -2.24 -0.02 -17.91
CA LEU A 68 -3.04 -1.21 -17.71
C LEU A 68 -2.63 -1.86 -16.39
N ILE A 69 -3.56 -1.93 -15.45
CA ILE A 69 -3.39 -2.63 -14.18
C ILE A 69 -4.30 -3.86 -14.26
N GLY A 70 -3.72 -5.05 -14.19
CA GLY A 70 -4.50 -6.27 -14.21
C GLY A 70 -3.95 -7.28 -13.22
N GLY A 71 -4.85 -8.09 -12.67
CA GLY A 71 -4.51 -9.14 -11.72
C GLY A 71 -5.52 -10.27 -11.81
N THR A 72 -5.04 -11.49 -11.57
CA THR A 72 -5.89 -12.69 -11.51
C THR A 72 -5.66 -13.36 -10.18
N VAL A 73 -6.73 -13.58 -9.42
CA VAL A 73 -6.69 -14.29 -8.14
C VAL A 73 -7.40 -15.63 -8.31
N PRO A 74 -6.71 -16.76 -8.11
CA PRO A 74 -7.36 -18.07 -8.05
C PRO A 74 -7.97 -18.26 -6.67
N ILE A 75 -9.28 -18.55 -6.62
CA ILE A 75 -10.03 -18.83 -5.41
C ILE A 75 -10.40 -20.32 -5.44
N ALA A 76 -9.82 -21.09 -4.53
CA ALA A 76 -10.15 -22.51 -4.37
C ALA A 76 -11.52 -22.64 -3.67
N MET A 77 -12.45 -23.35 -4.30
CA MET A 77 -13.76 -23.63 -3.70
C MET A 77 -13.74 -24.98 -2.95
N PRO A 78 -14.57 -25.15 -1.89
CA PRO A 78 -14.61 -26.35 -1.06
C PRO A 78 -14.94 -27.65 -1.82
N ASN A 79 -15.48 -27.54 -3.03
CA ASN A 79 -15.84 -28.66 -3.91
C ASN A 79 -14.69 -29.11 -4.84
N GLY A 80 -13.45 -28.66 -4.59
CA GLY A 80 -12.28 -29.02 -5.38
C GLY A 80 -12.20 -28.31 -6.74
N ARG A 81 -13.02 -27.28 -6.97
CA ARG A 81 -12.98 -26.45 -8.19
C ARG A 81 -12.24 -25.16 -7.93
N ILE A 82 -11.52 -24.67 -8.93
CA ILE A 82 -10.80 -23.39 -8.87
C ILE A 82 -11.62 -22.36 -9.66
N PHE A 83 -11.99 -21.27 -9.01
CA PHE A 83 -12.59 -20.11 -9.65
C PHE A 83 -11.52 -19.04 -9.84
N VAL A 84 -11.26 -18.61 -11.08
CA VAL A 84 -10.25 -17.59 -11.36
C VAL A 84 -10.94 -16.25 -11.55
N TYR A 85 -10.70 -15.33 -10.62
CA TYR A 85 -11.21 -13.98 -10.69
C TYR A 85 -10.18 -13.05 -11.33
N GLY A 86 -10.55 -12.45 -12.46
CA GLY A 86 -9.67 -11.56 -13.22
C GLY A 86 -10.15 -10.12 -13.22
N HIS A 87 -9.23 -9.19 -12.97
CA HIS A 87 -9.45 -7.77 -13.07
C HIS A 87 -8.50 -7.12 -14.08
N ASN A 88 -9.05 -6.19 -14.87
CA ASN A 88 -8.28 -5.38 -15.80
C ASN A 88 -8.83 -3.95 -15.79
N ILE A 89 -8.01 -3.04 -15.30
CA ILE A 89 -8.27 -1.61 -15.21
C ILE A 89 -7.39 -0.95 -16.26
N GLN A 90 -8.00 -0.17 -17.16
CA GLN A 90 -7.28 0.53 -18.22
C GLN A 90 -7.51 2.03 -18.08
N TYR A 91 -6.43 2.77 -17.84
CA TYR A 91 -6.42 4.23 -17.89
C TYR A 91 -5.77 4.68 -19.18
N GLN A 92 -6.47 5.51 -19.95
CA GLN A 92 -5.98 6.07 -21.20
C GLN A 92 -5.84 7.58 -21.03
N PHE A 93 -4.61 8.08 -21.14
CA PHE A 93 -4.28 9.49 -21.06
C PHE A 93 -3.80 9.99 -22.42
N ASN A 94 -4.47 11.02 -22.94
CA ASN A 94 -3.98 11.72 -24.11
C ASN A 94 -2.76 12.57 -23.70
N LEU A 95 -1.61 12.31 -24.31
CA LEU A 95 -0.42 13.11 -24.06
C LEU A 95 -0.65 14.54 -24.58
N PRO A 96 -0.32 15.56 -23.78
CA PRO A 96 -0.45 16.94 -24.22
C PRO A 96 0.57 17.24 -25.32
N ALA A 97 0.10 17.83 -26.41
CA ALA A 97 0.93 18.20 -27.55
C ALA A 97 1.74 19.50 -27.34
N ASN A 98 1.60 20.15 -26.17
CA ASN A 98 2.20 21.45 -25.91
C ASN A 98 2.90 21.51 -24.53
N ALA A 99 4.14 22.01 -24.53
CA ALA A 99 4.96 22.21 -23.34
C ALA A 99 4.45 23.31 -22.40
N SER A 100 3.66 24.27 -22.93
CA SER A 100 3.12 25.37 -22.13
C SER A 100 2.17 24.90 -21.02
N LEU A 101 1.54 23.72 -21.18
CA LEU A 101 0.69 23.10 -20.15
C LEU A 101 1.48 22.78 -18.87
N PHE A 102 2.77 22.48 -18.99
CA PHE A 102 3.65 22.17 -17.85
C PHE A 102 4.39 23.41 -17.33
N GLY A 103 4.52 24.45 -18.15
CA GLY A 103 5.19 25.71 -17.80
C GLY A 103 4.28 26.72 -17.11
N GLU A 104 2.97 26.64 -17.34
CA GLU A 104 1.97 27.38 -16.58
C GLU A 104 1.72 26.67 -15.24
N THR A 105 2.66 26.82 -14.29
CA THR A 105 2.20 26.86 -12.91
C THR A 105 1.20 28.02 -12.85
N PRO A 106 -0.08 27.80 -12.50
CA PRO A 106 -0.98 28.92 -12.34
C PRO A 106 -0.36 29.75 -11.22
N LYS A 107 0.18 30.91 -11.58
CA LYS A 107 0.50 31.96 -10.62
C LYS A 107 -0.82 32.46 -10.07
N LEU A 108 -1.44 31.68 -9.19
CA LEU A 108 -2.52 32.08 -8.29
C LEU A 108 -1.91 32.96 -7.19
N ARG A 109 -1.28 34.05 -7.61
CA ARG A 109 -0.83 35.10 -6.71
C ARG A 109 -1.16 36.43 -7.35
N GLU A 110 -1.99 37.17 -6.61
CA GLU A 110 -2.40 38.57 -6.82
C GLU A 110 -3.52 38.83 -7.83
N ARG A 111 -4.75 38.40 -7.49
CA ARG A 111 -5.92 39.30 -7.51
C ARG A 111 -7.14 38.65 -6.86
N ARG A 112 -7.26 38.82 -5.54
CA ARG A 112 -8.49 39.16 -4.80
C ARG A 112 -8.17 39.11 -3.30
N ALA A 113 -7.55 40.19 -2.84
CA ALA A 113 -8.01 40.73 -1.58
C ALA A 113 -9.51 41.06 -1.76
N VAL A 114 -10.31 40.78 -0.73
CA VAL A 114 -11.75 41.00 -0.58
C VAL A 114 -12.58 39.69 -0.65
N THR A 115 -13.03 39.32 0.57
CA THR A 115 -14.12 38.43 1.00
C THR A 115 -13.88 36.92 1.14
N ASN A 116 -13.60 36.53 2.39
CA ASN A 116 -14.01 35.33 3.15
C ASN A 116 -13.18 34.03 3.02
N GLU A 117 -12.15 33.95 3.89
CA GLU A 117 -11.82 32.89 4.88
C GLU A 117 -11.70 31.37 4.56
N GLU A 118 -11.93 30.83 3.37
CA GLU A 118 -11.84 29.34 3.20
C GLU A 118 -11.07 28.84 1.96
N ALA A 119 -10.27 29.68 1.30
CA ALA A 119 -9.50 29.27 0.13
C ALA A 119 -8.04 29.72 0.21
N GLU A 120 -7.32 29.27 1.25
CA GLU A 120 -5.87 29.18 1.16
C GLU A 120 -5.51 28.13 0.12
N GLY A 121 -4.68 28.51 -0.85
CA GLY A 121 -4.17 27.62 -1.88
C GLY A 121 -3.38 26.49 -1.25
N GLU A 122 -4.05 25.38 -0.98
CA GLU A 122 -3.42 24.09 -0.77
C GLU A 122 -2.83 23.66 -2.10
N GLU A 123 -1.51 23.69 -2.22
CA GLU A 123 -0.83 22.70 -3.04
C GLU A 123 -1.22 21.35 -2.43
N GLU A 124 -2.29 20.75 -2.93
CA GLU A 124 -2.95 19.60 -2.33
C GLU A 124 -1.97 18.45 -2.28
N ASP A 125 -1.53 18.15 -1.06
CA ASP A 125 -0.74 16.99 -0.77
C ASP A 125 -1.56 15.74 -1.17
N GLU A 126 -0.96 14.80 -1.92
CA GLU A 126 -1.56 13.50 -2.26
C GLU A 126 -2.16 12.79 -1.02
N ARG A 127 -1.53 12.94 0.16
CA ARG A 127 -2.08 12.43 1.42
C ARG A 127 -3.26 13.23 1.93
N GLY A 128 -3.26 14.55 1.75
CA GLY A 128 -4.42 15.39 2.07
C GLY A 128 -5.63 15.06 1.20
N LEU A 129 -5.41 14.77 -0.08
CA LEU A 129 -6.43 14.22 -0.97
C LEU A 129 -6.98 12.88 -0.45
N PHE A 130 -6.11 11.98 -0.02
CA PHE A 130 -6.52 10.70 0.59
C PHE A 130 -7.33 10.91 1.88
N TYR A 131 -6.87 11.75 2.81
CA TYR A 131 -7.59 12.03 4.05
C TYR A 131 -8.96 12.64 3.78
N ARG A 132 -9.07 13.63 2.88
CA ARG A 132 -10.37 14.20 2.49
C ARG A 132 -11.30 13.16 1.85
N MET A 133 -10.76 12.24 1.05
CA MET A 133 -11.53 11.13 0.48
C MET A 133 -12.09 10.22 1.57
N VAL A 134 -11.25 9.85 2.55
CA VAL A 134 -11.66 9.00 3.68
C VAL A 134 -12.68 9.72 4.56
N GLU A 135 -12.42 10.98 4.90
CA GLU A 135 -13.33 11.81 5.68
C GLU A 135 -14.70 11.90 5.02
N HIS A 136 -14.75 12.14 3.71
CA HIS A 136 -16.00 12.21 2.95
C HIS A 136 -16.75 10.89 2.95
N GLU A 137 -16.05 9.76 2.84
CA GLU A 137 -16.69 8.44 2.90
C GLU A 137 -17.24 8.12 4.31
N LEU A 138 -16.53 8.53 5.36
CA LEU A 138 -17.00 8.42 6.73
C LEU A 138 -18.22 9.32 6.99
N GLU A 139 -18.19 10.54 6.47
CA GLU A 139 -19.28 11.52 6.59
C GLU A 139 -20.54 11.05 5.85
N ARG A 140 -20.41 10.52 4.62
CA ARG A 140 -21.53 9.92 3.87
C ARG A 140 -22.24 8.81 4.65
N ARG A 141 -21.51 8.12 5.53
CA ARG A 141 -22.02 7.05 6.39
C ARG A 141 -22.54 7.56 7.74
N GLY A 142 -22.57 8.87 7.96
CA GLY A 142 -23.02 9.51 9.20
C GLY A 142 -22.07 9.30 10.38
N ARG A 143 -20.78 9.11 10.11
CA ARG A 143 -19.75 8.90 11.14
C ARG A 143 -18.90 10.16 11.34
N PRO A 144 -18.33 10.36 12.54
CA PRO A 144 -17.43 11.48 12.81
C PRO A 144 -16.13 11.30 12.01
N SER A 145 -16.04 12.01 10.89
CA SER A 145 -15.04 11.80 9.84
C SER A 145 -13.61 11.97 10.34
N LYS A 146 -13.31 13.14 10.92
CA LYS A 146 -11.97 13.47 11.42
C LYS A 146 -11.52 12.60 12.59
N ASP A 147 -12.37 12.40 13.59
CA ASP A 147 -12.00 11.64 14.79
C ASP A 147 -11.78 10.17 14.49
N CYS A 148 -12.60 9.58 13.61
CA CYS A 148 -12.40 8.20 13.18
C CYS A 148 -11.18 8.01 12.29
N LEU A 149 -10.82 8.99 11.48
CA LEU A 149 -9.56 8.97 10.72
C LEU A 149 -8.35 9.08 11.67
N LYS A 150 -8.36 10.00 12.62
CA LYS A 150 -7.31 10.11 13.66
C LYS A 150 -7.16 8.81 14.46
N ARG A 151 -8.27 8.18 14.85
CA ARG A 151 -8.23 6.88 15.53
C ARG A 151 -7.59 5.80 14.67
N SER A 152 -7.95 5.73 13.38
CA SER A 152 -7.37 4.76 12.45
C SER A 152 -5.86 4.96 12.27
N ILE A 153 -5.40 6.21 12.26
CA ILE A 153 -3.97 6.55 12.21
C ILE A 153 -3.26 6.12 13.50
N CYS A 154 -3.86 6.39 14.67
CA CYS A 154 -3.35 5.93 15.96
C CYS A 154 -3.22 4.40 16.01
N GLU A 155 -4.29 3.68 15.65
CA GLU A 155 -4.32 2.20 15.61
C GLU A 155 -3.24 1.65 14.64
N SER A 156 -3.09 2.26 13.47
CA SER A 156 -2.05 1.87 12.49
C SER A 156 -0.62 2.20 12.93
N ALA A 157 -0.45 3.17 13.83
CA ALA A 157 0.84 3.56 14.38
C ALA A 157 1.25 2.69 15.57
N GLU A 158 0.27 2.20 16.34
CA GLU A 158 0.44 1.21 17.40
C GLU A 158 0.75 -0.19 16.82
N THR A 159 -0.01 -0.61 15.80
CA THR A 159 0.20 -1.88 15.09
C THR A 159 0.39 -1.61 13.59
N PRO A 160 1.64 -1.46 13.12
CA PRO A 160 1.93 -1.18 11.71
C PRO A 160 1.51 -2.31 10.77
N LEU A 161 0.87 -1.94 9.65
CA LEU A 161 0.32 -2.87 8.64
C LEU A 161 1.38 -3.50 7.68
N ARG A 162 2.68 -3.43 8.00
CA ARG A 162 3.76 -3.76 7.05
C ARG A 162 3.79 -5.25 6.65
N ASP A 163 3.25 -6.12 7.49
CA ASP A 163 3.33 -7.57 7.31
C ASP A 163 2.12 -8.15 6.51
N ASP A 164 1.14 -7.32 6.14
CA ASP A 164 -0.07 -7.73 5.42
C ASP A 164 0.08 -7.70 3.88
N GLY A 165 1.32 -7.81 3.38
CA GLY A 165 1.64 -7.79 1.95
C GLY A 165 1.55 -6.38 1.32
N LEU A 166 1.34 -6.32 -0.01
CA LEU A 166 1.41 -5.06 -0.76
C LEU A 166 0.38 -4.02 -0.29
N LEU A 167 -0.85 -4.44 0.00
CA LEU A 167 -1.90 -3.54 0.49
C LEU A 167 -1.57 -3.00 1.88
N GLY A 168 -0.98 -3.83 2.75
CA GLY A 168 -0.50 -3.42 4.06
C GLY A 168 0.54 -2.31 3.98
N GLU A 169 1.54 -2.44 3.10
CA GLU A 169 2.56 -1.41 2.89
C GLU A 169 1.95 -0.12 2.30
N ILE A 170 0.97 -0.21 1.40
CA ILE A 170 0.26 0.96 0.88
C ILE A 170 -0.46 1.70 2.01
N PHE A 171 -1.22 0.98 2.84
CA PHE A 171 -1.91 1.60 3.97
C PHE A 171 -0.94 2.15 5.01
N HIS A 172 0.19 1.49 5.24
CA HIS A 172 1.25 2.00 6.09
C HIS A 172 1.75 3.37 5.59
N VAL A 173 2.04 3.51 4.29
CA VAL A 173 2.51 4.78 3.70
C VAL A 173 1.45 5.89 3.74
N LEU A 174 0.17 5.53 3.59
CA LEU A 174 -0.95 6.47 3.56
C LEU A 174 -1.36 6.95 4.97
N LEU A 175 -1.32 6.06 5.96
CA LEU A 175 -1.71 6.35 7.35
C LEU A 175 -0.52 6.78 8.24
N THR A 176 0.68 6.86 7.67
CA THR A 176 1.88 7.39 8.35
C THR A 176 2.13 8.82 7.87
N PRO A 177 1.63 9.86 8.58
CA PRO A 177 1.63 11.25 8.10
C PRO A 177 3.04 11.85 7.93
N ASP A 178 4.03 11.32 8.65
CA ASP A 178 5.44 11.73 8.65
C ASP A 178 6.32 10.94 7.66
N TYR A 179 5.73 10.03 6.87
CA TYR A 179 6.49 9.24 5.90
C TYR A 179 7.07 10.14 4.78
N GLY A 180 8.40 10.16 4.65
CA GLY A 180 9.11 10.90 3.58
C GLY A 180 9.55 12.33 3.93
N ASP A 181 9.65 12.65 5.22
CA ASP A 181 10.31 13.81 5.85
C ASP A 181 10.41 15.10 5.00
N SER A 182 9.35 15.91 5.00
CA SER A 182 9.40 17.29 4.50
C SER A 182 8.73 18.27 5.48
N ARG A 183 9.50 19.21 6.04
CA ARG A 183 9.08 20.18 7.09
C ARG A 183 7.76 20.91 6.80
N GLN A 184 7.43 21.13 5.53
CA GLN A 184 6.18 21.79 5.12
C GLN A 184 4.94 20.91 5.34
N ARG A 185 5.08 19.59 5.18
CA ARG A 185 4.00 18.60 5.36
C ARG A 185 3.59 18.46 6.83
N TRP A 186 4.54 18.65 7.75
CA TRP A 186 4.33 18.61 9.19
C TRP A 186 3.33 19.66 9.70
N GLN A 187 3.27 20.84 9.08
CA GLN A 187 2.34 21.88 9.54
C GLN A 187 0.90 21.62 9.09
N ARG A 188 0.68 21.03 7.91
CA ARG A 188 -0.65 20.80 7.35
C ARG A 188 -1.38 19.64 8.01
N HIS A 189 -0.66 18.59 8.40
CA HIS A 189 -1.22 17.37 8.99
C HIS A 189 -0.95 17.26 10.49
N ARG A 190 -0.78 18.39 11.19
CA ARG A 190 -0.39 18.41 12.61
C ARG A 190 -1.31 17.56 13.48
N GLU A 191 -2.62 17.64 13.27
CA GLU A 191 -3.63 16.87 14.01
C GLU A 191 -3.52 15.36 13.78
N TYR A 192 -3.08 14.94 12.60
CA TYR A 192 -2.87 13.53 12.25
C TYR A 192 -1.53 13.01 12.76
N ILE A 193 -0.50 13.86 12.79
CA ILE A 193 0.82 13.54 13.34
C ILE A 193 0.72 13.31 14.85
N GLU A 194 -0.02 14.17 15.56
CA GLU A 194 -0.28 14.00 16.98
C GLU A 194 -0.98 12.66 17.27
N ALA A 195 -1.96 12.28 16.45
CA ALA A 195 -2.62 10.98 16.55
C ALA A 195 -1.66 9.79 16.34
N ALA A 196 -0.74 9.90 15.38
CA ALA A 196 0.28 8.87 15.13
C ALA A 196 1.30 8.78 16.30
N GLU A 197 1.66 9.91 16.91
CA GLU A 197 2.54 9.94 18.08
C GLU A 197 1.91 9.24 19.29
N ILE A 198 0.61 9.40 19.51
CA ILE A 198 -0.12 8.71 20.58
C ILE A 198 0.00 7.18 20.40
N GLY A 199 -0.27 6.68 19.19
CA GLY A 199 -0.17 5.24 18.88
C GLY A 199 1.26 4.70 19.02
N ARG A 200 2.27 5.46 18.59
CA ARG A 200 3.70 5.06 18.73
C ARG A 200 4.18 4.98 20.16
N ASN A 201 3.74 5.93 20.98
CA ASN A 201 4.18 6.01 22.36
C ASN A 201 3.51 4.95 23.24
N GLY A 202 2.33 4.44 22.84
CA GLY A 202 1.61 3.37 23.53
C GLY A 202 1.22 3.74 24.97
N LEU A 203 1.14 5.03 25.29
CA LEU A 203 0.85 5.52 26.65
C LEU A 203 -0.64 5.58 26.95
N LEU A 204 -1.48 5.63 25.91
CA LEU A 204 -2.93 5.75 25.99
C LEU A 204 -3.55 4.92 24.85
N ASP A 205 -4.58 4.15 25.17
CA ASP A 205 -5.32 3.38 24.17
C ASP A 205 -5.97 4.34 23.15
N CYS A 206 -5.87 4.02 21.85
CA CYS A 206 -6.42 4.86 20.79
C CYS A 206 -7.95 5.07 20.90
N LEU A 207 -8.67 4.14 21.55
CA LEU A 207 -10.10 4.29 21.86
C LEU A 207 -10.37 5.36 22.92
N GLU A 208 -9.49 5.50 23.91
CA GLU A 208 -9.60 6.52 24.96
C GLU A 208 -9.13 7.88 24.47
N ALA A 209 -8.13 7.91 23.59
CA ALA A 209 -7.62 9.13 22.97
C ALA A 209 -8.65 9.81 22.04
N PHE A 210 -9.49 9.03 21.37
CA PHE A 210 -10.48 9.51 20.39
C PHE A 210 -11.90 9.01 20.71
N PRO A 211 -12.54 9.51 21.80
CA PRO A 211 -13.83 9.02 22.27
C PRO A 211 -15.00 9.37 21.34
N ASP A 212 -14.84 10.41 20.52
CA ASP A 212 -15.86 10.85 19.56
C ASP A 212 -16.06 9.83 18.43
N CYS A 213 -15.09 8.94 18.18
CA CYS A 213 -15.28 7.84 17.25
C CYS A 213 -15.80 6.58 17.99
N PRO A 214 -17.00 6.06 17.69
CA PRO A 214 -17.49 4.83 18.30
C PRO A 214 -16.69 3.61 17.80
N PRO A 215 -16.56 2.52 18.59
CA PRO A 215 -15.88 1.31 18.14
C PRO A 215 -16.56 0.72 16.90
N GLY A 216 -15.79 0.19 15.94
CA GLY A 216 -16.34 -0.29 14.66
C GLY A 216 -16.72 0.82 13.67
N SER A 217 -16.13 2.00 13.83
CA SER A 217 -16.35 3.18 12.98
C SER A 217 -15.09 3.73 12.35
N GLY A 218 -13.93 3.19 12.70
CA GLY A 218 -12.66 3.53 12.07
C GLY A 218 -12.64 3.08 10.61
N LEU A 219 -11.72 3.65 9.85
CA LEU A 219 -11.42 3.22 8.48
C LEU A 219 -11.04 1.73 8.46
N LEU A 220 -10.14 1.34 9.36
CA LEU A 220 -9.61 -0.03 9.43
C LEU A 220 -10.66 -1.05 9.84
N ASP A 221 -11.60 -0.67 10.72
CA ASP A 221 -12.75 -1.51 11.10
C ASP A 221 -13.60 -1.92 9.88
N HIS A 222 -13.72 -1.05 8.87
CA HIS A 222 -14.46 -1.37 7.65
C HIS A 222 -13.69 -2.30 6.73
N VAL A 223 -12.38 -2.08 6.57
CA VAL A 223 -11.53 -2.91 5.70
C VAL A 223 -11.39 -4.32 6.29
N SER A 224 -11.16 -4.43 7.60
CA SER A 224 -11.07 -5.72 8.29
C SER A 224 -12.38 -6.51 8.20
N ARG A 225 -13.55 -5.88 8.34
CA ARG A 225 -14.83 -6.58 8.14
C ARG A 225 -15.02 -7.09 6.71
N LEU A 226 -14.54 -6.36 5.70
CA LEU A 226 -14.64 -6.82 4.31
C LEU A 226 -13.70 -8.00 4.02
N LEU A 227 -12.55 -8.06 4.70
CA LEU A 227 -11.60 -9.17 4.58
C LEU A 227 -12.05 -10.44 5.35
N PHE A 228 -12.78 -10.28 6.46
CA PHE A 228 -13.25 -11.40 7.29
C PHE A 228 -14.74 -11.75 7.14
N ALA A 229 -15.49 -11.08 6.26
CA ALA A 229 -16.89 -11.45 5.94
C ALA A 229 -17.00 -12.56 4.87
N GLN A 230 -15.94 -13.34 4.67
CA GLN A 230 -15.95 -14.59 3.91
C GLN A 230 -15.84 -15.77 4.88
N ASP A 231 -16.90 -16.02 5.64
CA ASP A 231 -17.20 -17.30 6.31
C ASP A 231 -18.69 -17.61 6.17
#